data_AF-A0A965B257-F1
#
_entry.id   AF-A0A965B257-F1
#
_cell.length_a   1.000
_cell.length_b   1.000
_cell.length_c   1.000
_cell.angle_alpha   90.00
_cell.angle_beta   90.00
_cell.angle_gamma   90.00
#
_symmetry.space_group_name_H-M   'P 1'
#
loop_
_entity.id
_entity.type
_entity.pdbx_description
1 polymer ?
#
loop_
_entity_poly.entity_id
_entity_poly.type
_entity_poly.pdbx_seq_one_letter_code
_entity_poly.pdbx_strand_id
1 'polypeptide(L)' 'LLAVAATGAYCYSMSSRYNLIGRPAVVAVRDGRARVILRRETVEDLLSLEVR' A
#
# COMPACT_ATOMS: atom_id res chain seq x y z
N LEU A 1 -7.61 -3.33 -17.39
CA LEU A 1 -7.05 -3.64 -16.05
C LEU A 1 -6.10 -4.81 -16.19
N LEU A 2 -4.96 -4.78 -15.50
CA LEU A 2 -4.01 -5.90 -15.46
C LEU A 2 -3.81 -6.31 -14.00
N ALA A 3 -3.56 -7.60 -13.78
CA ALA A 3 -3.26 -8.16 -12.47
C ALA A 3 -1.97 -8.98 -12.55
N VAL A 4 -1.13 -8.87 -11.53
CA VAL A 4 0.06 -9.70 -11.37
C VAL A 4 -0.24 -10.74 -10.30
N ALA A 5 -0.11 -12.02 -10.65
CA ALA A 5 -0.37 -13.12 -9.71
C ALA A 5 0.74 -13.24 -8.65
N ALA A 6 0.43 -13.92 -7.54
CA ALA A 6 1.39 -14.29 -6.49
C ALA A 6 2.14 -13.14 -5.78
N THR A 7 1.58 -11.92 -5.73
CA THR A 7 2.18 -10.76 -5.03
C THR A 7 1.92 -10.73 -3.52
N GLY A 8 1.43 -11.83 -2.94
CA GLY A 8 1.04 -11.90 -1.52
C GLY A 8 2.21 -12.00 -0.54
N ALA A 9 3.36 -12.50 -1.01
CA ALA A 9 4.57 -12.63 -0.22
C ALA A 9 5.68 -11.74 -0.81
N TYR A 10 6.48 -11.10 0.05
CA TYR A 10 7.66 -10.30 -0.31
C TYR A 10 7.44 -9.07 -1.22
N CYS A 11 6.21 -8.77 -1.67
CA CYS A 11 5.92 -7.52 -2.39
C CYS A 11 5.67 -6.37 -1.43
N TYR A 12 4.55 -6.40 -0.70
CA TYR A 12 4.21 -5.30 0.23
C TYR A 12 5.26 -5.16 1.35
N SER A 13 5.79 -6.28 1.84
CA SER A 13 6.81 -6.26 2.91
C SER A 13 8.14 -5.63 2.48
N MET A 14 8.45 -5.61 1.17
CA MET A 14 9.62 -4.93 0.61
C MET A 14 9.26 -3.57 -0.02
N SER A 15 8.03 -3.08 0.15
CA SER A 15 7.63 -1.78 -0.42
C SER A 15 8.37 -0.62 0.23
N SER A 16 8.76 0.35 -0.60
CA SER A 16 9.47 1.57 -0.21
C SER A 16 8.74 2.81 -0.70
N ARG A 17 9.16 3.98 -0.22
CA ARG A 17 8.70 5.30 -0.69
C ARG A 17 9.63 5.88 -1.77
N TYR A 18 10.25 5.00 -2.58
CA TYR A 18 11.17 5.44 -3.62
C TYR A 18 10.47 6.40 -4.58
N ASN A 19 11.11 7.52 -4.89
CA ASN A 19 10.54 8.63 -5.69
C ASN A 19 9.25 9.23 -5.12
N LEU A 20 9.10 9.26 -3.78
CA LEU A 20 7.91 9.80 -3.10
C LEU A 20 6.60 9.09 -3.50
N ILE A 21 6.69 7.84 -3.97
CA ILE A 21 5.52 7.02 -4.25
C ILE A 21 5.11 6.33 -2.96
N GLY A 22 3.98 6.74 -2.39
CA GLY A 22 3.43 6.14 -1.17
C GLY A 22 3.05 4.67 -1.35
N ARG A 23 3.10 3.90 -0.26
CA ARG A 23 2.68 2.49 -0.26
C ARG A 23 1.20 2.35 -0.67
N PRO A 24 0.86 1.32 -1.48
CA PRO A 24 -0.50 1.12 -1.97
C PRO A 24 -1.45 0.67 -0.86
N ALA A 25 -2.76 0.86 -1.05
CA ALA A 25 -3.75 0.22 -0.18
C ALA A 25 -3.76 -1.30 -0.37
N VAL A 26 -4.05 -2.04 0.70
CA VAL A 26 -4.28 -3.48 0.66
C VAL A 26 -5.72 -3.74 1.06
N VAL A 27 -6.41 -4.56 0.28
CA VAL A 27 -7.82 -4.92 0.47
C VAL A 27 -7.94 -6.42 0.68
N ALA A 28 -8.76 -6.83 1.63
CA ALA A 28 -9.20 -8.20 1.78
C ALA A 28 -10.60 -8.34 1.17
N VAL A 29 -10.83 -9.43 0.45
CA VAL A 29 -12.15 -9.79 -0.10
C VAL A 29 -12.57 -11.12 0.49
N ARG A 30 -13.78 -11.19 1.03
CA ARG A 30 -14.39 -12.41 1.56
C ARG A 30 -15.90 -12.35 1.33
N ASP A 31 -16.48 -13.44 0.84
CA ASP A 31 -17.93 -13.58 0.62
C ASP A 31 -18.54 -12.41 -0.17
N GLY A 32 -17.89 -12.01 -1.27
CA GLY A 32 -18.34 -10.89 -2.12
C GLY A 32 -18.19 -9.50 -1.50
N ARG A 33 -17.63 -9.38 -0.28
CA ARG A 33 -17.41 -8.09 0.41
C ARG A 33 -15.92 -7.74 0.43
N ALA A 34 -15.60 -6.51 0.05
CA ALA A 34 -14.26 -5.96 0.11
C ALA A 34 -14.13 -5.02 1.32
N ARG A 35 -12.98 -5.07 2.01
CA ARG A 35 -12.61 -4.10 3.04
C ARG A 35 -11.12 -3.75 2.95
N VAL A 36 -10.81 -2.48 3.17
CA VAL A 36 -9.42 -2.03 3.31
C VAL A 36 -8.85 -2.63 4.59
N ILE A 37 -7.69 -3.27 4.49
CA ILE A 37 -6.92 -3.78 5.64
C ILE A 37 -5.69 -2.92 5.93
N LEU A 38 -5.14 -2.26 4.90
CA LEU A 38 -4.11 -1.23 5.02
C LEU A 38 -4.50 -0.06 4.12
N ARG A 39 -4.61 1.15 4.67
CA ARG A 39 -4.88 2.35 3.87
C ARG A 39 -3.66 2.69 3.01
N ARG A 40 -3.90 3.35 1.88
CA ARG A 40 -2.84 3.96 1.06
C ARG A 40 -2.16 5.08 1.86
N GLU A 41 -0.86 5.27 1.65
CA GLU A 41 -0.12 6.42 2.18
C GLU A 41 -0.47 7.73 1.45
N THR A 42 -0.45 8.83 2.17
CA THR A 42 -0.72 10.18 1.67
C THR A 42 0.54 11.03 1.67
N VAL A 43 0.45 12.27 1.18
CA VAL A 43 1.57 13.23 1.23
C VAL A 43 1.99 13.49 2.69
N GLU A 44 1.02 13.56 3.59
CA GLU A 44 1.27 13.74 5.03
C GLU A 44 2.09 12.57 5.61
N ASP A 45 1.87 11.33 5.16
CA ASP A 45 2.70 10.20 5.58
C ASP A 45 4.13 10.31 5.06
N LEU A 46 4.31 10.81 3.84
CA LEU A 46 5.64 11.01 3.24
C LEU A 46 6.44 12.06 4.01
N LEU A 47 5.77 13.14 4.43
CA LEU A 47 6.37 14.25 5.18
C LEU A 47 6.42 14.00 6.70
N SER A 48 5.86 12.89 7.20
CA SER A 48 5.72 12.62 8.64
C SER A 48 7.04 12.57 9.45
N LEU A 49 8.18 12.49 8.77
CA LEU A 49 9.51 12.48 9.39
C LEU A 49 10.26 13.81 9.24
N GLU A 50 9.70 14.80 8.53
CA GLU A 50 10.31 16.12 8.43
C GLU A 50 10.29 16.84 9.78
N VAL A 51 11.42 17.46 10.13
CA VAL A 51 11.58 18.30 11.31
C VAL A 51 11.54 19.78 10.90
N ARG A 52 11.21 20.64 11.85
CA ARG A 52 11.13 22.09 11.63
C ARG A 52 12.48 22.77 11.72
#